data_AF-A0A6B9THN5-F1
#
_entry.id   AF-A0A6B9THN5-F1
#
_cell.length_a   1.000
_cell.length_b   1.000
_cell.length_c   1.000
_cell.angle_alpha   90.00
_cell.angle_beta   90.00
_cell.angle_gamma   90.00
#
_symmetry.space_group_name_H-M   'P 1'
#
loop_
_entity.id
_entity.type
_entity.pdbx_description
1 polymer ?
#
loop_
_entity_poly.entity_id
_entity_poly.type
_entity_poly.pdbx_seq_one_letter_code
_entity_poly.pdbx_strand_id
1 'polypeptide(L)'
;MGKDVLREFLRDKEFSTSEFIAASVANMVVLYIVNSVMGWNLSFIDPSFATLIPLINLVVAAGLAVNLVFIFFRKQWLWSFTQIILNALGYLMVSSLYSVFPFTFRNIYIFYSVRFALLIAMIVMAVAVFLHGLKFVLKFIVKYG
;
A
#
# COMPACT_ATOMS: atom_id res chain seq x y z
N MET A 1 0.29 -24.74 -21.78
CA MET A 1 -0.44 -23.47 -21.58
C MET A 1 -0.89 -23.28 -20.13
N GLY A 2 -1.77 -24.10 -19.54
CA GLY A 2 -2.21 -23.90 -18.14
C GLY A 2 -1.13 -24.08 -17.06
N LYS A 3 -0.21 -25.04 -17.21
CA LYS A 3 0.87 -25.30 -16.22
C LYS A 3 1.93 -24.21 -16.20
N ASP A 4 2.25 -23.63 -17.36
CA ASP A 4 3.28 -22.59 -17.50
C ASP A 4 2.81 -21.28 -16.85
N VAL A 5 1.56 -20.89 -17.12
CA VAL A 5 0.90 -19.73 -16.48
C VAL A 5 0.81 -19.90 -14.97
N LEU A 6 0.44 -21.10 -14.49
CA LEU A 6 0.37 -21.37 -13.05
C LEU A 6 1.75 -21.28 -12.39
N ARG A 7 2.81 -21.81 -13.02
CA ARG A 7 4.18 -21.72 -12.52
C ARG A 7 4.67 -20.28 -12.46
N GLU A 8 4.35 -19.47 -13.49
CA GLU A 8 4.70 -18.05 -13.50
C GLU A 8 3.94 -17.27 -12.43
N PHE A 9 2.64 -17.52 -12.26
CA PHE A 9 1.84 -16.88 -11.21
C PHE A 9 2.34 -17.23 -9.80
N LEU A 10 2.72 -18.49 -9.58
CA LEU A 10 3.24 -19.00 -8.32
C LEU A 10 4.74 -18.72 -8.11
N ARG A 11 5.43 -18.13 -9.09
CA ARG A 11 6.86 -17.77 -9.02
C ARG A 11 7.14 -16.94 -7.78
N ASP A 12 8.25 -17.25 -7.13
CA ASP A 12 8.65 -16.56 -5.91
C ASP A 12 9.22 -15.18 -6.18
N LYS A 13 9.09 -14.30 -5.18
CA LYS A 13 9.60 -12.94 -5.28
C LYS A 13 11.12 -13.00 -5.13
N GLU A 14 11.82 -12.35 -6.04
CA GLU A 14 13.24 -12.08 -5.85
C GLU A 14 13.41 -10.95 -4.83
N PHE A 15 14.17 -11.22 -3.76
CA PHE A 15 14.38 -10.27 -2.68
C PHE A 15 15.63 -9.44 -2.97
N SER A 16 15.43 -8.19 -3.40
CA SER A 16 16.53 -7.22 -3.53
C SER A 16 16.61 -6.31 -2.30
N THR A 17 17.79 -6.23 -1.69
CA THR A 17 18.01 -5.34 -0.53
C THR A 17 17.86 -3.87 -0.90
N SER A 18 18.27 -3.48 -2.10
CA SER A 18 18.17 -2.08 -2.55
C SER A 18 16.71 -1.63 -2.66
N GLU A 19 15.81 -2.52 -3.09
CA GLU A 19 14.37 -2.26 -3.10
C GLU A 19 13.83 -1.98 -1.70
N PHE A 20 14.20 -2.80 -0.71
CA PHE A 20 13.73 -2.62 0.67
C PHE A 20 14.31 -1.37 1.32
N ILE A 21 15.57 -1.04 1.04
CA ILE A 21 16.18 0.21 1.52
C ILE A 21 15.47 1.42 0.88
N ALA A 22 15.30 1.43 -0.45
CA ALA A 22 14.64 2.52 -1.15
C ALA A 22 13.20 2.72 -0.65
N ALA A 23 12.45 1.64 -0.47
CA ALA A 23 11.09 1.68 0.06
C ALA A 23 11.05 2.15 1.53
N SER A 24 12.04 1.78 2.34
CA SER A 24 12.15 2.28 3.72
C SER A 24 12.39 3.79 3.76
N VAL A 25 13.31 4.29 2.94
CA VAL A 25 13.59 5.73 2.81
C VAL A 25 12.34 6.47 2.34
N ALA A 26 11.64 5.95 1.32
CA ALA A 26 10.39 6.53 0.85
C ALA A 26 9.34 6.63 1.97
N ASN A 27 9.16 5.56 2.76
CA ASN A 27 8.24 5.58 3.89
C ASN A 27 8.63 6.60 4.96
N MET A 28 9.92 6.77 5.26
CA MET A 28 10.40 7.80 6.19
C MET A 28 10.09 9.21 5.69
N VAL A 29 10.31 9.46 4.39
CA VAL A 29 9.97 10.75 3.76
C VAL A 29 8.47 11.01 3.84
N VAL A 30 7.64 10.01 3.54
CA VAL A 30 6.17 10.15 3.64
C VAL A 30 5.73 10.43 5.07
N LEU A 31 6.28 9.73 6.07
CA LEU A 31 6.00 10.01 7.49
C LEU A 31 6.34 11.46 7.84
N TYR A 32 7.51 11.94 7.43
CA TYR A 32 7.91 13.32 7.67
C TYR A 32 6.91 14.31 7.06
N ILE A 33 6.55 14.11 5.78
CA ILE A 33 5.59 14.97 5.07
C ILE A 33 4.26 14.97 5.80
N VAL A 34 3.67 13.80 6.07
CA VAL A 34 2.33 13.66 6.67
C VAL A 34 2.25 14.35 8.04
N ASN A 35 3.29 14.23 8.86
CA ASN A 35 3.31 14.84 10.20
C ASN A 35 3.66 16.34 10.17
N SER A 36 4.16 16.86 9.05
CA SER A 36 4.56 18.26 8.93
C SER A 36 3.63 19.10 8.04
N VAL A 37 2.87 18.46 7.15
CA VAL A 37 2.14 19.13 6.06
C VAL A 37 1.10 20.13 6.57
N MET A 38 0.47 19.86 7.72
CA MET A 38 -0.47 20.79 8.35
C MET A 38 0.20 22.11 8.75
N GLY A 39 1.49 22.07 9.13
CA GLY A 39 2.27 23.25 9.47
C GLY A 39 2.74 24.05 8.26
N TRP A 40 2.63 23.50 7.04
CA TRP A 40 3.00 24.20 5.81
C TRP A 40 1.93 25.20 5.34
N ASN A 41 0.75 25.19 5.97
CA ASN A 41 -0.37 26.10 5.67
C ASN A 41 -0.76 26.10 4.19
N LEU A 42 -0.80 24.92 3.56
CA LEU A 42 -1.16 24.78 2.16
C LEU A 42 -2.66 25.04 1.95
N SER A 43 -2.99 25.95 1.03
CA SER A 43 -4.38 26.37 0.78
C SER A 43 -5.30 25.28 0.24
N PHE A 44 -4.75 24.15 -0.22
CA PHE A 44 -5.50 23.04 -0.80
C PHE A 44 -5.71 21.87 0.18
N ILE A 45 -5.17 21.94 1.40
CA ILE A 45 -5.35 20.90 2.43
C ILE A 45 -6.35 21.41 3.44
N ASP A 46 -7.44 20.66 3.60
CA ASP A 46 -8.48 20.94 4.56
C ASP A 46 -8.05 20.50 5.98
N PRO A 47 -8.48 21.20 7.05
CA PRO A 47 -8.23 20.77 8.43
C PRO A 47 -8.68 19.34 8.75
N SER A 48 -9.68 18.81 8.04
CA SER A 48 -10.11 17.41 8.15
C SER A 48 -9.00 16.39 7.83
N PHE A 49 -7.92 16.78 7.14
CA PHE A 49 -6.74 15.92 6.93
C PHE A 49 -6.15 15.42 8.24
N ALA A 50 -6.22 16.21 9.32
CA ALA A 50 -5.72 15.83 10.64
C ALA A 50 -6.34 14.54 11.18
N THR A 51 -7.60 14.24 10.80
CA THR A 51 -8.28 12.99 11.20
C THR A 51 -7.68 11.74 10.55
N LEU A 52 -6.98 11.91 9.42
CA LEU A 52 -6.34 10.81 8.69
C LEU A 52 -4.90 10.55 9.12
N ILE A 53 -4.23 11.52 9.74
CA ILE A 53 -2.81 11.41 10.14
C ILE A 53 -2.52 10.13 10.93
N PRO A 54 -3.30 9.74 11.96
CA PRO A 54 -3.03 8.51 12.71
C PRO A 54 -3.09 7.26 11.83
N LEU A 55 -4.06 7.17 10.93
CA LEU A 55 -4.22 6.05 10.01
C LEU A 55 -3.07 6.02 9.00
N ILE A 56 -2.71 7.16 8.41
CA ILE A 56 -1.59 7.24 7.46
C ILE A 56 -0.28 6.82 8.15
N ASN A 57 -0.03 7.32 9.36
CA ASN A 57 1.14 6.93 10.15
C ASN A 57 1.17 5.42 10.40
N LEU A 58 0.03 4.80 10.75
CA LEU A 58 -0.06 3.36 10.95
C LEU A 58 0.28 2.58 9.68
N VAL A 59 -0.30 2.95 8.54
CA VAL A 59 -0.05 2.26 7.26
C VAL A 59 1.40 2.40 6.83
N VAL A 60 1.96 3.61 6.90
CA VAL A 60 3.34 3.87 6.47
C VAL A 60 4.34 3.23 7.43
N ALA A 61 4.08 3.27 8.75
CA ALA A 61 4.89 2.57 9.75
C ALA A 61 4.85 1.04 9.57
N ALA A 62 3.69 0.46 9.24
CA ALA A 62 3.59 -0.95 8.92
C ALA A 62 4.42 -1.31 7.67
N GLY A 63 4.34 -0.49 6.62
CA GLY A 63 5.17 -0.66 5.43
C GLY A 63 6.66 -0.57 5.73
N LEU A 64 7.07 0.39 6.56
CA LEU A 64 8.45 0.54 7.01
C LEU A 64 8.92 -0.69 7.80
N ALA A 65 8.11 -1.15 8.77
CA ALA A 65 8.41 -2.33 9.56
C ALA A 65 8.59 -3.57 8.68
N VAL A 66 7.70 -3.78 7.71
CA VAL A 66 7.82 -4.88 6.74
C VAL A 66 9.12 -4.76 5.94
N ASN A 67 9.43 -3.59 5.37
CA ASN A 67 10.66 -3.40 4.61
C ASN A 67 11.92 -3.71 5.44
N LEU A 68 11.97 -3.23 6.68
CA LEU A 68 13.07 -3.50 7.61
C LEU A 68 13.17 -4.98 7.95
N VAL A 69 12.05 -5.67 8.19
CA VAL A 69 12.02 -7.11 8.41
C VAL A 69 12.59 -7.86 7.21
N PHE A 70 12.26 -7.46 5.98
CA PHE A 70 12.72 -8.13 4.75
C PHE A 70 14.17 -7.87 4.37
N ILE A 71 14.82 -6.85 4.94
CA ILE A 71 16.28 -6.68 4.83
C ILE A 71 16.99 -7.89 5.45
N PHE A 72 16.48 -8.39 6.59
CA PHE A 72 17.08 -9.50 7.34
C PHE A 72 16.41 -10.86 7.07
N PHE A 73 15.08 -10.90 6.98
CA PHE A 73 14.29 -12.11 6.89
C PHE A 73 13.67 -12.26 5.48
N ARG A 74 14.35 -13.00 4.60
CA ARG A 74 13.94 -13.23 3.20
C ARG A 74 13.04 -14.46 3.04
N LYS A 75 12.01 -14.58 3.88
CA LYS A 75 11.08 -15.73 3.85
C LYS A 75 9.88 -15.45 2.96
N GLN A 76 9.66 -16.31 1.97
CA GLN A 76 8.60 -16.12 0.99
C GLN A 76 7.18 -16.22 1.54
N TRP A 77 6.92 -17.11 2.50
CA TRP A 77 5.60 -17.21 3.13
C TRP A 77 5.25 -15.94 3.93
N LEU A 78 6.26 -15.34 4.59
CA LEU A 78 6.11 -14.07 5.29
C LEU A 78 5.79 -12.93 4.31
N TRP A 79 6.34 -12.99 3.09
CA TRP A 79 6.10 -11.96 2.07
C TRP A 79 4.64 -11.93 1.66
N SER A 80 4.09 -13.08 1.28
CA SER A 80 2.67 -13.17 0.91
C SER A 80 1.76 -12.70 2.04
N PHE A 81 2.06 -13.07 3.29
CA PHE A 81 1.24 -12.66 4.44
C PHE A 81 1.30 -11.15 4.69
N THR A 82 2.50 -10.57 4.74
CA THR A 82 2.67 -9.12 4.95
C THR A 82 2.05 -8.31 3.82
N GLN A 83 2.10 -8.77 2.58
CA GLN A 83 1.46 -8.10 1.45
C GLN A 83 -0.06 -8.09 1.55
N ILE A 84 -0.70 -9.14 2.07
CA ILE A 84 -2.15 -9.14 2.32
C ILE A 84 -2.50 -8.06 3.35
N ILE A 85 -1.75 -7.99 4.46
CA ILE A 85 -1.96 -6.99 5.51
C ILE A 85 -1.74 -5.58 4.97
N LEU A 86 -0.63 -5.32 4.28
CA LEU A 86 -0.32 -4.01 3.73
C LEU A 86 -1.33 -3.55 2.68
N ASN A 87 -1.81 -4.45 1.81
CA ASN A 87 -2.84 -4.11 0.84
C ASN A 87 -4.19 -3.82 1.51
N ALA A 88 -4.56 -4.55 2.57
CA ALA A 88 -5.78 -4.27 3.34
C ALA A 88 -5.68 -2.91 4.06
N LEU A 89 -4.55 -2.61 4.70
CA LEU A 89 -4.28 -1.31 5.31
C LEU A 89 -4.27 -0.18 4.27
N GLY A 90 -3.63 -0.39 3.13
CA GLY A 90 -3.64 0.54 2.00
C GLY A 90 -5.05 0.83 1.52
N TYR A 91 -5.88 -0.20 1.35
CA TYR A 91 -7.28 -0.05 0.97
C TYR A 91 -8.05 0.79 1.99
N LEU A 92 -7.90 0.50 3.28
CA LEU A 92 -8.50 1.29 4.35
C LEU A 92 -8.07 2.76 4.27
N MET A 93 -6.77 3.03 4.16
CA MET A 93 -6.26 4.40 4.03
C MET A 93 -6.84 5.13 2.82
N VAL A 94 -6.84 4.51 1.63
CA VAL A 94 -7.37 5.13 0.42
C VAL A 94 -8.88 5.35 0.53
N SER A 95 -9.63 4.39 1.09
CA SER A 95 -11.07 4.54 1.32
C SER A 95 -11.40 5.67 2.30
N SER A 96 -10.61 5.84 3.37
CA SER A 96 -10.76 6.94 4.32
C SER A 96 -10.40 8.27 3.66
N LEU A 97 -9.34 8.32 2.85
CA LEU A 97 -8.93 9.51 2.11
C LEU A 97 -9.97 9.90 1.05
N TYR A 98 -10.60 8.92 0.39
CA TYR A 98 -11.70 9.16 -0.55
C TYR A 98 -12.98 9.65 0.15
N SER A 99 -13.27 9.13 1.35
CA SER A 99 -14.49 9.47 2.10
C SER A 99 -14.40 10.83 2.77
N VAL A 100 -13.28 11.12 3.44
CA VAL A 100 -13.04 12.43 4.07
C VAL A 100 -12.71 13.47 3.00
N PHE A 101 -11.95 13.08 1.97
CA PHE A 101 -11.48 13.92 0.87
C PHE A 101 -11.04 15.32 1.33
N PRO A 102 -9.93 15.43 2.08
CA PRO A 102 -9.51 16.66 2.74
C PRO A 102 -8.77 17.60 1.79
N PHE A 103 -9.23 17.70 0.53
CA PHE A 103 -8.59 18.52 -0.49
C PHE A 103 -9.54 19.58 -1.03
N THR A 104 -9.14 20.85 -0.93
CA THR A 104 -9.92 22.03 -1.33
C THR A 104 -9.45 22.60 -2.67
N PHE A 105 -9.41 21.75 -3.71
CA PHE A 105 -9.01 22.19 -5.05
C PHE A 105 -10.05 23.13 -5.68
N ARG A 106 -9.64 24.35 -6.03
CA ARG A 106 -10.49 25.30 -6.78
C ARG A 106 -10.73 24.87 -8.23
N ASN A 107 -9.77 24.16 -8.82
CA ASN A 107 -9.89 23.66 -10.19
C ASN A 107 -10.70 22.37 -10.19
N ILE A 108 -11.86 22.41 -10.85
CA ILE A 108 -12.80 21.28 -10.94
C ILE A 108 -12.20 20.04 -11.61
N TYR A 109 -11.33 20.23 -12.61
CA TYR A 109 -10.64 19.12 -13.28
C TYR A 109 -9.71 18.41 -12.31
N ILE A 110 -8.90 19.16 -11.56
CA ILE A 110 -7.98 18.59 -10.55
C ILE A 110 -8.78 17.87 -9.45
N PHE A 111 -9.87 18.47 -8.98
CA PHE A 111 -10.75 17.87 -7.97
C PHE A 111 -11.25 16.48 -8.39
N TYR A 112 -11.82 16.37 -9.59
CA TYR A 112 -12.33 15.09 -10.09
C TYR A 112 -11.21 14.12 -10.46
N SER A 113 -10.10 14.60 -11.01
CA SER A 113 -8.94 13.74 -11.32
C SER A 113 -8.36 13.07 -10.07
N VAL A 114 -8.21 13.80 -8.96
CA VAL A 114 -7.71 13.21 -7.70
C VAL A 114 -8.71 12.22 -7.12
N ARG A 115 -10.02 12.52 -7.12
CA ARG A 115 -11.04 11.55 -6.70
C ARG A 115 -11.05 10.29 -7.57
N PHE A 116 -10.95 10.45 -8.87
CA PHE A 116 -10.90 9.33 -9.80
C PHE A 116 -9.65 8.48 -9.59
N ALA A 117 -8.48 9.10 -9.39
CA ALA A 117 -7.25 8.39 -9.07
C ALA A 117 -7.36 7.57 -7.77
N LEU A 118 -8.00 8.12 -6.73
CA LEU A 118 -8.27 7.39 -5.49
C LEU A 118 -9.20 6.19 -5.73
N LEU A 119 -10.24 6.34 -6.55
CA LEU A 119 -11.15 5.25 -6.91
C LEU A 119 -10.41 4.12 -7.65
N ILE A 120 -9.56 4.47 -8.62
CA ILE A 120 -8.72 3.49 -9.32
C ILE A 120 -7.77 2.80 -8.34
N ALA A 121 -7.14 3.56 -7.43
CA ALA A 121 -6.26 2.98 -6.41
C ALA A 121 -7.00 1.97 -5.52
N MET A 122 -8.24 2.25 -5.11
CA MET A 122 -9.06 1.30 -4.35
C MET A 122 -9.32 0.01 -5.13
N ILE A 123 -9.66 0.10 -6.42
CA ILE A 123 -9.90 -1.08 -7.27
C ILE A 123 -8.62 -1.92 -7.39
N VAL A 124 -7.49 -1.27 -7.70
CA VAL A 124 -6.19 -1.95 -7.82
C VAL A 124 -5.83 -2.65 -6.52
N MET A 125 -6.03 -1.99 -5.37
CA MET A 125 -5.76 -2.60 -4.06
C MET A 125 -6.68 -3.78 -3.76
N ALA A 126 -7.98 -3.67 -4.06
CA ALA A 126 -8.93 -4.77 -3.88
C ALA A 126 -8.54 -6.00 -4.71
N VAL A 127 -8.18 -5.79 -5.98
CA VAL A 127 -7.66 -6.84 -6.85
C VAL A 127 -6.35 -7.42 -6.30
N ALA A 128 -5.44 -6.59 -5.80
CA ALA A 128 -4.17 -7.04 -5.24
C ALA A 128 -4.37 -7.90 -3.97
N VAL A 129 -5.29 -7.51 -3.07
CA VAL A 129 -5.68 -8.34 -1.91
C VAL A 129 -6.17 -9.72 -2.39
N PHE A 130 -7.08 -9.74 -3.36
CA PHE A 130 -7.63 -10.98 -3.91
C PHE A 130 -6.55 -11.88 -4.54
N LEU A 131 -5.69 -11.32 -5.40
CA LEU A 131 -4.62 -12.06 -6.06
C LEU A 131 -3.59 -12.62 -5.07
N HIS A 132 -3.20 -11.84 -4.07
CA HIS A 132 -2.28 -12.32 -3.03
C HIS A 132 -2.91 -13.40 -2.15
N GLY A 133 -4.20 -13.27 -1.82
CA GLY A 133 -4.96 -14.31 -1.12
C GLY A 133 -5.05 -15.60 -1.94
N LEU A 134 -5.40 -15.49 -3.22
CA LEU A 134 -5.46 -16.64 -4.14
C LEU A 134 -4.09 -17.32 -4.26
N LYS A 135 -3.02 -16.55 -4.47
CA LYS A 135 -1.65 -17.08 -4.54
C LYS A 135 -1.25 -17.80 -3.27
N PHE A 136 -1.62 -17.28 -2.11
CA PHE A 136 -1.35 -17.90 -0.81
C PHE A 136 -2.03 -19.27 -0.69
N VAL A 137 -3.33 -19.35 -1.02
CA VAL A 137 -4.11 -20.60 -0.96
C VAL A 137 -3.57 -21.64 -1.95
N LEU A 138 -3.34 -21.25 -3.21
CA LEU A 138 -2.82 -22.16 -4.24
C LEU A 138 -1.44 -22.71 -3.87
N LYS A 139 -0.54 -21.86 -3.34
CA LYS A 139 0.78 -22.31 -2.91
C LYS A 139 0.70 -23.26 -1.72
N PHE A 140 -0.28 -23.09 -0.83
CA PHE A 140 -0.55 -24.02 0.25
C PHE A 140 -1.01 -25.38 -0.29
N ILE A 141 -1.98 -25.40 -1.20
CA ILE A 141 -2.49 -26.63 -1.82
C ILE A 141 -1.37 -27.39 -2.54
N VAL A 142 -0.59 -26.71 -3.41
CA VAL A 142 0.49 -27.35 -4.19
C VAL A 142 1.63 -27.88 -3.31
N LYS A 143 1.85 -27.29 -2.13
CA LYS A 143 2.92 -27.72 -1.23
C LYS A 143 2.54 -28.96 -0.40
N TYR A 144 1.24 -29.16 -0.14
CA TYR A 144 0.74 -30.18 0.79
C TYR A 144 -0.22 -31.20 0.15
N GLY A 145 -0.60 -31.04 -1.11
CA GLY A 145 -1.36 -32.01 -1.90
C GLY A 145 -0.47 -32.68 -2.94
#